data_AF-A0A1Q5CZE1-F1
#
_entry.id   AF-A0A1Q5CZE1-F1
#
_cell.length_a   1.000
_cell.length_b   1.000
_cell.length_c   1.000
_cell.angle_alpha   90.00
_cell.angle_beta   90.00
_cell.angle_gamma   90.00
#
_symmetry.space_group_name_H-M   'P 1'
#
loop_
_entity.id
_entity.type
_entity.pdbx_description
1 polymer ?
#
loop_
_entity_poly.entity_id
_entity_poly.type
_entity_poly.pdbx_seq_one_letter_code
_entity_poly.pdbx_strand_id
1 'polypeptide(L)'
;MNHCENVDHDRVLRARTLLLGSGTINVHEEIDAYRVLTGVSPVVYLPRLARALLEFGTSGPRNPATRLPVLSEAAAAAERMDTAEPGRAPLLLEILEARREELHALGRTEEALAVGEEMARAAGEGPGTPGGGPGTPGGGPGTPGRRTV
;
A
#
# COMPACT_ATOMS: atom_id res chain seq x y z
N MET A 1 -13.03 -13.87 36.59
CA MET A 1 -12.92 -12.40 36.41
C MET A 1 -11.78 -12.12 35.47
N ASN A 2 -12.10 -11.53 34.32
CA ASN A 2 -11.36 -11.60 33.06
C ASN A 2 -10.17 -10.63 33.03
N HIS A 3 -8.98 -11.14 33.35
CA HIS A 3 -7.75 -10.35 33.29
C HIS A 3 -7.36 -10.02 31.83
N CYS A 4 -7.79 -10.83 30.85
CA CYS A 4 -7.51 -10.61 29.43
C CYS A 4 -8.23 -9.35 28.90
N GLU A 5 -9.54 -9.23 29.14
CA GLU A 5 -10.32 -8.06 28.68
C GLU A 5 -9.82 -6.73 29.27
N ASN A 6 -9.32 -6.75 30.51
CA ASN A 6 -8.79 -5.55 31.16
C ASN A 6 -7.43 -5.12 30.57
N VAL A 7 -6.57 -6.09 30.23
CA VAL A 7 -5.28 -5.83 29.57
C VAL A 7 -5.46 -5.30 28.14
N ASP A 8 -6.43 -5.83 27.40
CA ASP A 8 -6.77 -5.30 26.07
C ASP A 8 -7.32 -3.87 26.16
N HIS A 9 -8.15 -3.59 27.17
CA HIS A 9 -8.66 -2.24 27.41
C HIS A 9 -7.56 -1.24 27.83
N ASP A 10 -6.65 -1.61 28.73
CA ASP A 10 -5.50 -0.78 29.13
C ASP A 10 -4.62 -0.43 27.93
N ARG A 11 -4.34 -1.41 27.07
CA ARG A 11 -3.56 -1.19 25.83
C ARG A 11 -4.23 -0.18 24.91
N VAL A 12 -5.55 -0.29 24.72
CA VAL A 12 -6.32 0.64 23.90
C VAL A 12 -6.30 2.05 24.49
N LEU A 13 -6.48 2.17 25.81
CA LEU A 13 -6.41 3.46 26.50
C LEU A 13 -5.03 4.08 26.38
N ARG A 14 -3.95 3.31 26.61
CA ARG A 14 -2.58 3.79 26.42
C ARG A 14 -2.30 4.22 24.99
N ALA A 15 -2.73 3.46 23.99
CA ALA A 15 -2.55 3.82 22.58
C ALA A 15 -3.27 5.15 22.26
N ARG A 16 -4.49 5.34 22.75
CA ARG A 16 -5.21 6.62 22.61
C ARG A 16 -4.50 7.76 23.33
N THR A 17 -4.06 7.54 24.57
CA THR A 17 -3.33 8.55 25.34
C THR A 17 -2.01 8.93 24.69
N LEU A 18 -1.29 7.98 24.08
CA LEU A 18 -0.08 8.25 23.31
C LEU A 18 -0.38 9.16 22.11
N LEU A 19 -1.39 8.82 21.30
CA LEU A 19 -1.78 9.64 20.14
C LEU A 19 -2.34 11.02 20.51
N LEU A 20 -2.94 11.15 21.70
CA LEU A 20 -3.48 12.42 22.21
C LEU A 20 -2.46 13.21 23.05
N GLY A 21 -1.32 12.60 23.39
CA GLY A 21 -0.29 13.23 24.20
C GLY A 21 0.35 14.39 23.44
N SER A 22 0.53 15.53 24.10
CA SER A 22 1.16 16.74 23.55
C SER A 22 2.67 16.59 23.24
N GLY A 23 3.22 15.38 23.27
CA GLY A 23 4.61 15.10 22.95
C GLY A 23 4.81 14.79 21.46
N THR A 24 6.01 15.05 20.94
CA THR A 24 6.44 14.47 19.66
C THR A 24 6.54 12.97 19.81
N ILE A 25 5.48 12.25 19.45
CA ILE A 25 5.52 10.79 19.39
C ILE A 25 6.43 10.35 18.23
N ASN A 26 7.22 9.31 18.45
CA ASN A 26 8.02 8.73 17.38
C ASN A 26 7.08 8.01 16.39
N VAL A 27 7.40 8.01 15.09
CA VAL A 27 6.65 7.29 14.06
C VAL A 27 6.47 5.80 14.40
N HIS A 28 7.45 5.20 15.07
CA HIS A 28 7.34 3.83 15.57
C HIS A 28 6.24 3.66 16.63
N GLU A 29 6.17 4.58 17.59
CA GLU A 29 5.15 4.55 18.65
C GLU A 29 3.76 4.84 18.07
N GLU A 30 3.68 5.71 17.06
CA GLU A 30 2.45 5.98 16.33
C GLU A 30 1.95 4.71 15.60
N ILE A 31 2.83 4.01 14.88
CA ILE A 31 2.51 2.74 14.19
C ILE A 31 2.02 1.69 15.20
N ASP A 32 2.73 1.50 16.31
CA ASP A 32 2.32 0.52 17.33
C ASP A 32 1.00 0.92 18.00
N ALA A 33 0.74 2.21 18.22
CA ALA A 33 -0.55 2.67 18.71
C ALA A 33 -1.67 2.35 17.71
N TYR A 34 -1.47 2.62 16.42
CA TYR A 34 -2.47 2.29 15.40
C TYR A 34 -2.69 0.77 15.27
N ARG A 35 -1.65 -0.07 15.39
CA ARG A 35 -1.79 -1.54 15.41
C ARG A 35 -2.68 -2.05 16.55
N VAL A 36 -2.59 -1.43 17.73
CA VAL A 36 -3.49 -1.76 18.85
C VAL A 36 -4.92 -1.30 18.54
N LEU A 37 -5.06 -0.13 17.93
CA LEU A 37 -6.36 0.48 17.67
C LEU A 37 -7.13 -0.15 16.50
N THR A 38 -6.45 -0.78 15.55
CA THR A 38 -7.12 -1.58 14.50
C THR A 38 -7.88 -2.78 15.09
N GLY A 39 -7.47 -3.29 16.25
CA GLY A 39 -8.19 -4.35 16.96
C GLY A 39 -9.56 -3.92 17.51
N VAL A 40 -9.77 -2.62 17.75
CA VAL A 40 -11.06 -2.09 18.25
C VAL A 40 -11.91 -1.44 17.17
N SER A 41 -11.29 -0.78 16.19
CA SER A 41 -12.01 -0.06 15.13
C SER A 41 -11.20 -0.09 13.84
N PRO A 42 -11.16 -1.24 13.14
CA PRO A 42 -10.33 -1.42 11.96
C PRO A 42 -10.66 -0.39 10.88
N VAL A 43 -11.94 -0.06 10.68
CA VAL A 43 -12.41 0.92 9.68
C VAL A 43 -11.75 2.29 9.84
N VAL A 44 -11.52 2.75 11.08
CA VAL A 44 -10.97 4.08 11.35
C VAL A 44 -9.44 4.08 11.34
N TYR A 45 -8.83 3.02 11.87
CA TYR A 45 -7.39 3.00 12.13
C TYR A 45 -6.57 2.26 11.08
N LEU A 46 -7.17 1.39 10.25
CA LEU A 46 -6.45 0.75 9.13
C LEU A 46 -5.96 1.76 8.09
N PRO A 47 -6.75 2.75 7.64
CA PRO A 47 -6.27 3.74 6.68
C PRO A 47 -5.11 4.57 7.26
N ARG A 48 -5.19 4.90 8.55
CA ARG A 48 -4.15 5.65 9.27
C ARG A 48 -2.87 4.83 9.45
N LEU A 49 -3.00 3.55 9.78
CA LEU A 49 -1.88 2.62 9.91
C LEU A 49 -1.16 2.43 8.58
N ALA A 50 -1.91 2.14 7.50
CA ALA A 50 -1.34 1.94 6.16
C ALA A 50 -0.57 3.18 5.69
N ARG A 51 -1.14 4.37 5.91
CA ARG A 51 -0.49 5.63 5.56
C ARG A 51 0.76 5.91 6.41
N ALA A 52 0.71 5.74 7.73
CA ALA A 52 1.88 5.91 8.59
C ALA A 52 3.02 4.95 8.21
N LEU A 53 2.68 3.69 7.88
CA LEU A 53 3.65 2.71 7.40
C LEU A 53 4.24 3.08 6.03
N LEU A 54 3.44 3.61 5.10
CA LEU A 54 3.93 4.10 3.80
C LEU A 54 4.90 5.26 3.99
N GLU A 55 4.52 6.27 4.77
CA GLU A 55 5.36 7.43 5.07
C GLU A 55 6.66 6.99 5.75
N PHE A 56 6.58 6.06 6.71
CA PHE A 56 7.76 5.51 7.36
C PHE A 56 8.63 4.71 6.38
N GLY A 57 8.05 3.81 5.58
CA GLY A 57 8.80 2.96 4.64
C GLY A 57 9.48 3.75 3.52
N THR A 58 8.92 4.89 3.12
CA THR A 58 9.50 5.75 2.07
C THR A 58 10.56 6.70 2.61
N SER A 59 10.35 7.31 3.79
CA SER A 59 11.20 8.39 4.32
C SER A 59 12.08 8.02 5.51
N GLY A 60 11.79 6.92 6.22
CA GLY A 60 12.42 6.56 7.49
C GLY A 60 13.69 5.73 7.35
N PRO A 61 13.60 4.42 7.05
CA PRO A 61 14.78 3.56 6.99
C PRO A 61 15.60 3.86 5.74
N ARG A 62 16.94 3.88 5.87
CA ARG A 62 17.85 3.91 4.71
C ARG A 62 18.13 2.51 4.14
N ASN A 63 17.85 1.46 4.92
CA ASN A 63 18.13 0.07 4.54
C ASN A 63 16.93 -0.57 3.80
N PRO A 64 17.10 -1.02 2.55
CA PRO A 64 16.03 -1.66 1.79
C PRO A 64 15.49 -2.95 2.44
N ALA A 65 16.32 -3.67 3.21
CA ALA A 65 15.90 -4.86 3.94
C ALA A 65 14.89 -4.55 5.08
N THR A 66 14.86 -3.31 5.56
CA THR A 66 13.90 -2.84 6.58
C THR A 66 12.69 -2.16 5.95
N ARG A 67 12.85 -1.52 4.80
CA ARG A 67 11.76 -0.85 4.07
C ARG A 67 10.76 -1.85 3.49
N LEU A 68 11.22 -2.95 2.91
CA LEU A 68 10.33 -3.97 2.33
C LEU A 68 9.32 -4.57 3.33
N PRO A 69 9.72 -5.02 4.54
CA PRO A 69 8.77 -5.51 5.53
C PRO A 69 7.73 -4.45 5.93
N VAL A 70 8.15 -3.19 6.09
CA VAL A 70 7.26 -2.07 6.44
C VAL A 70 6.23 -1.83 5.33
N LEU A 71 6.67 -1.78 4.08
CA LEU A 71 5.78 -1.59 2.92
C LEU A 71 4.84 -2.80 2.71
N SER A 72 5.32 -4.01 2.99
CA SER A 72 4.49 -5.21 2.92
C SER A 72 3.39 -5.21 4.00
N GLU A 73 3.71 -4.73 5.19
CA GLU A 73 2.70 -4.54 6.24
C GLU A 73 1.69 -3.44 5.87
N ALA A 74 2.15 -2.35 5.26
CA ALA A 74 1.27 -1.29 4.77
C ALA A 74 0.26 -1.84 3.75
N ALA A 75 0.73 -2.68 2.81
CA ALA A 75 -0.12 -3.31 1.79
C ALA A 75 -1.17 -4.19 2.47
N ALA A 76 -0.77 -5.05 3.40
CA ALA A 76 -1.70 -5.90 4.15
C ALA A 76 -2.71 -5.08 4.98
N ALA A 77 -2.32 -3.91 5.50
CA ALA A 77 -3.25 -3.00 6.18
C ALA A 77 -4.26 -2.38 5.21
N ALA A 78 -3.80 -1.95 4.03
CA ALA A 78 -4.66 -1.41 2.97
C ALA A 78 -5.61 -2.46 2.38
N GLU A 79 -5.16 -3.71 2.22
CA GLU A 79 -5.99 -4.81 1.73
C GLU A 79 -7.16 -5.12 2.67
N ARG A 80 -6.94 -5.01 3.99
CA ARG A 80 -7.97 -5.19 5.03
C ARG A 80 -8.94 -4.02 5.15
N MET A 81 -8.65 -2.88 4.52
CA MET A 81 -9.60 -1.76 4.48
C MET A 81 -10.85 -2.19 3.72
N ASP A 82 -11.99 -1.58 4.09
CA ASP A 82 -13.26 -1.84 3.42
C ASP A 82 -13.17 -1.43 1.94
N THR A 83 -13.76 -2.22 1.06
CA THR A 83 -13.71 -1.99 -0.39
C THR A 83 -14.47 -0.73 -0.81
N ALA A 84 -15.39 -0.23 0.03
CA ALA A 84 -16.10 1.02 -0.16
C ALA A 84 -15.29 2.25 0.26
N GLU A 85 -14.15 2.08 0.95
CA GLU A 85 -13.29 3.20 1.30
C GLU A 85 -12.66 3.79 0.03
N PRO A 86 -13.02 5.04 -0.34
CA PRO A 86 -12.55 5.63 -1.60
C PRO A 86 -11.03 5.83 -1.62
N GLY A 87 -10.41 5.95 -0.43
CA GLY A 87 -8.96 6.06 -0.28
C GLY A 87 -8.20 4.74 -0.38
N ARG A 88 -8.89 3.58 -0.37
CA ARG A 88 -8.23 2.26 -0.36
C ARG A 88 -7.40 2.01 -1.60
N ALA A 89 -8.02 2.16 -2.78
CA ALA A 89 -7.38 1.89 -4.06
C ALA A 89 -6.15 2.77 -4.33
N PRO A 90 -6.22 4.12 -4.22
CA PRO A 90 -5.05 4.96 -4.43
C PRO A 90 -3.93 4.67 -3.42
N LEU A 91 -4.28 4.49 -2.14
CA LEU A 91 -3.29 4.17 -1.10
C LEU A 91 -2.59 2.83 -1.36
N LEU A 92 -3.34 1.80 -1.75
CA LEU A 92 -2.76 0.50 -2.07
C LEU A 92 -1.82 0.59 -3.28
N LEU A 93 -2.18 1.34 -4.33
CA LEU A 93 -1.31 1.54 -5.50
C LEU A 93 0.00 2.26 -5.13
N GLU A 94 -0.07 3.31 -4.31
CA GLU A 94 1.14 4.02 -3.83
C GLU A 94 2.07 3.10 -3.03
N ILE A 95 1.50 2.25 -2.15
CA ILE A 95 2.28 1.29 -1.37
C ILE A 95 2.95 0.25 -2.27
N LEU A 96 2.21 -0.30 -3.22
CA LEU A 96 2.72 -1.31 -4.14
C LEU A 96 3.79 -0.73 -5.06
N GLU A 97 3.64 0.51 -5.51
CA GLU A 97 4.66 1.21 -6.28
C GLU A 97 5.97 1.32 -5.50
N ALA A 98 5.92 1.83 -4.26
CA ALA A 98 7.09 1.94 -3.40
C ALA A 98 7.76 0.57 -3.14
N ARG A 99 6.95 -0.49 -2.96
CA ARG A 99 7.46 -1.86 -2.78
C ARG A 99 8.14 -2.38 -4.04
N ARG A 100 7.58 -2.12 -5.21
CA ARG A 100 8.13 -2.52 -6.51
C ARG A 100 9.46 -1.84 -6.78
N GLU A 101 9.56 -0.53 -6.52
CA GLU A 101 10.81 0.21 -6.64
C GLU A 101 11.91 -0.37 -5.76
N GLU A 102 11.56 -0.72 -4.52
CA GLU A 102 12.51 -1.32 -3.59
C GLU A 102 12.95 -2.74 -4.01
N LEU A 103 12.04 -3.54 -4.54
CA LEU A 103 12.37 -4.86 -5.10
C LEU A 103 13.31 -4.72 -6.31
N HIS A 104 13.11 -3.72 -7.17
CA HIS A 104 14.03 -3.41 -8.25
C HIS A 104 15.41 -2.97 -7.74
N ALA A 105 15.47 -2.12 -6.70
CA ALA A 105 16.73 -1.70 -6.10
C ALA A 105 17.54 -2.87 -5.51
N LEU A 106 16.84 -3.91 -5.02
CA LEU A 106 17.43 -5.15 -4.53
C LEU A 106 17.73 -6.19 -5.63
N GLY A 107 17.40 -5.91 -6.90
CA GLY A 107 17.57 -6.84 -8.01
C GLY A 107 16.58 -8.01 -8.02
N ARG A 108 15.49 -7.94 -7.24
CA ARG A 108 14.47 -8.99 -7.09
C ARG A 108 13.36 -8.81 -8.13
N THR A 109 13.73 -8.89 -9.41
CA THR A 109 12.85 -8.54 -10.54
C THR A 109 11.59 -9.40 -10.62
N GLU A 110 11.67 -10.70 -10.31
CA GLU A 110 10.51 -11.60 -10.33
C GLU A 110 9.42 -11.17 -9.34
N GLU A 111 9.83 -10.74 -8.15
CA GLU A 111 8.91 -10.26 -7.13
C GLU A 111 8.35 -8.87 -7.48
N ALA A 112 9.17 -8.02 -8.11
CA ALA A 112 8.71 -6.72 -8.61
C ALA A 112 7.62 -6.89 -9.70
N LEU A 113 7.73 -7.93 -10.54
CA LEU A 113 6.71 -8.28 -11.52
C LEU A 113 5.41 -8.75 -10.85
N ALA A 114 5.51 -9.63 -9.84
CA ALA A 114 4.35 -10.09 -9.07
C ALA A 114 3.60 -8.92 -8.40
N VAL A 115 4.34 -7.92 -7.89
CA VAL A 115 3.74 -6.69 -7.35
C VAL A 115 3.04 -5.87 -8.45
N GLY A 116 3.58 -5.84 -9.67
CA GLY A 116 2.91 -5.22 -10.83
C GLY A 116 1.59 -5.89 -11.19
N GLU A 117 1.50 -7.22 -11.10
CA GLU A 117 0.25 -7.95 -11.30
C GLU A 117 -0.77 -7.66 -10.20
N GLU A 118 -0.31 -7.50 -8.96
CA GLU A 118 -1.15 -7.06 -7.83
C GLU A 118 -1.70 -5.64 -8.02
N MET A 119 -0.87 -4.71 -8.51
CA MET A 119 -1.33 -3.36 -8.87
C MET A 119 -2.39 -3.37 -9.97
N ALA A 120 -2.22 -4.23 -10.99
CA ALA A 120 -3.19 -4.35 -12.07
C ALA A 120 -4.55 -4.89 -11.56
N ARG A 121 -4.54 -5.83 -10.61
CA ARG A 121 -5.75 -6.32 -9.93
C ARG A 121 -6.41 -5.22 -9.11
N ALA A 122 -5.63 -4.52 -8.28
CA ALA A 122 -6.12 -3.43 -7.44
C ALA A 122 -6.72 -2.27 -8.27
N ALA A 123 -6.13 -1.94 -9.41
CA ALA A 123 -6.64 -0.95 -10.34
C ALA A 123 -7.92 -1.40 -11.07
N GLY A 124 -8.04 -2.70 -11.35
CA GLY A 124 -9.21 -3.31 -12.00
C GLY A 124 -10.44 -3.44 -11.09
N GLU A 125 -10.26 -3.42 -9.77
CA GLU A 125 -11.33 -3.53 -8.76
C GLU A 125 -12.00 -2.18 -8.41
N GLY A 126 -11.58 -1.06 -9.01
CA GLY A 126 -12.28 0.22 -8.89
C GLY A 126 -13.70 0.16 -9.49
N PRO A 127 -14.66 0.98 -9.01
CA PRO A 127 -16.03 0.95 -9.53
C PRO A 127 -16.07 1.45 -10.98
N GLY A 128 -15.99 0.50 -11.91
CA GLY A 128 -16.47 0.59 -13.29
C GLY A 128 -15.67 1.48 -14.25
N THR A 129 -14.85 0.84 -15.08
CA THR A 129 -14.99 0.99 -16.55
C THR A 129 -14.49 -0.29 -17.23
N PRO A 130 -15.36 -1.04 -17.95
CA PRO A 130 -14.90 -2.07 -18.88
C PRO A 130 -14.59 -1.41 -20.23
N GLY A 131 -13.45 -1.77 -20.84
CA GLY A 131 -13.28 -1.65 -22.29
C GLY A 131 -12.06 -0.85 -22.74
N GLY A 132 -10.97 -1.57 -22.97
CA GLY A 132 -9.80 -1.06 -23.69
C GLY A 132 -8.84 -2.20 -24.01
N GLY A 133 -9.33 -3.23 -24.72
CA GLY A 133 -8.48 -4.31 -25.21
C GLY A 133 -7.35 -3.78 -26.11
N PRO A 134 -6.23 -4.53 -26.25
CA PRO A 134 -5.10 -4.11 -27.08
C PRO A 134 -5.53 -4.12 -28.55
N GLY A 135 -5.82 -2.94 -29.08
CA GLY A 135 -6.04 -2.71 -30.50
C GLY A 135 -4.74 -2.98 -31.27
N THR A 136 -4.57 -4.22 -31.71
CA THR A 136 -3.61 -4.56 -32.76
C THR A 136 -4.37 -4.53 -34.09
N PRO A 137 -3.99 -3.63 -35.01
CA PRO A 137 -3.99 -3.95 -36.42
C PRO A 137 -2.54 -3.82 -36.90
N GLY A 138 -1.86 -4.91 -37.26
CA GLY A 138 -2.15 -5.58 -38.52
C GLY A 138 -1.29 -4.91 -39.58
N GLY A 139 -0.13 -5.50 -39.86
CA GLY A 139 0.88 -4.95 -40.76
C GLY A 139 0.45 -4.86 -42.22
N GLY A 140 1.13 -3.98 -42.94
CA GLY A 140 1.17 -3.94 -44.41
C GLY A 140 2.27 -2.98 -44.87
N PRO A 141 3.33 -3.45 -45.55
CA PRO A 141 4.42 -2.60 -46.01
C PRO A 141 4.04 -1.95 -47.36
N GLY A 142 4.19 -0.64 -47.46
CA GLY A 142 3.87 0.14 -48.66
C GLY A 142 5.03 1.02 -49.11
N THR A 143 6.07 0.42 -49.67
CA THR A 143 6.99 1.09 -50.62
C THR A 143 6.94 0.30 -51.92
N PRO A 144 6.62 0.93 -53.05
CA PRO A 144 7.65 1.56 -53.90
C PRO A 144 7.15 2.90 -54.48
N GLY A 145 7.96 3.89 -54.84
CA GLY A 145 9.08 3.83 -55.77
C GLY A 145 8.76 4.75 -56.96
N ARG A 146 9.60 5.79 -57.12
CA ARG A 146 9.93 6.56 -58.33
C ARG A 146 8.88 6.72 -59.44
N ARG A 147 8.60 7.99 -59.76
CA ARG A 147 8.14 8.39 -61.10
C ARG A 147 9.09 9.44 -61.68
N THR A 148 10.03 8.96 -62.48
CA THR A 148 10.43 9.55 -63.78
C THR A 148 9.15 9.77 -64.61
N VAL A 149 8.89 10.86 -65.32
CA VAL A 149 9.68 11.78 -66.14
C VAL A 149 9.04 13.17 -66.11
#